data_AF-W6NF07-F1
#
_entry.id   AF-W6NF07-F1
#
_cell.length_a   1.000
_cell.length_b   1.000
_cell.length_c   1.000
_cell.angle_alpha   90.00
_cell.angle_beta   90.00
_cell.angle_gamma   90.00
#
_symmetry.space_group_name_H-M   'P 1'
#
loop_
_entity.id
_entity.type
_entity.pdbx_description
1 polymer ?
#
loop_
_entity_poly.entity_id
_entity_poly.type
_entity_poly.pdbx_seq_one_letter_code
_entity_poly.pdbx_strand_id
1 'polypeptide(L)'
;MIMQGFLSGLTVAEAVFAFSFANEELLLHAYRWLSLPVHVVFLICFTIGSVAAIDRTGFYGWKISELKKTLSNGGVVGIILWGVGLIASSACIQFDEALAPIVGEVVLSPELLLFWRICSAVRAVCASAAWLLLALKPDCNVLGDTIKRTAVDEMIQRNVDVLEEVPSEFRKQVAKMLSIPY
;
A
#
# COMPACT_ATOMS: atom_id res chain seq x y z
N MET A 1 0.19 -8.06 5.10
CA MET A 1 -1.02 -8.90 4.92
C MET A 1 -2.12 -8.61 5.94
N ILE A 2 -1.86 -8.63 7.26
CA ILE A 2 -2.90 -8.45 8.30
C ILE A 2 -3.67 -7.13 8.13
N MET A 3 -2.98 -5.99 8.03
CA MET A 3 -3.63 -4.68 7.84
C MET A 3 -4.44 -4.56 6.54
N GLN A 4 -3.99 -5.22 5.47
CA GLN A 4 -4.68 -5.22 4.17
C GLN A 4 -5.94 -6.08 4.20
N GLY A 5 -5.91 -7.21 4.91
CA GLY A 5 -7.09 -8.05 5.16
C GLY A 5 -8.10 -7.36 6.07
N PHE A 6 -7.63 -6.69 7.12
CA PHE A 6 -8.48 -5.84 7.97
C PHE A 6 -9.19 -4.75 7.16
N LEU A 7 -8.45 -4.01 6.32
CA LEU A 7 -9.04 -2.98 5.46
C LEU A 7 -10.09 -3.56 4.48
N SER A 8 -9.82 -4.72 3.87
CA SER A 8 -10.79 -5.40 3.01
C SER A 8 -12.08 -5.73 3.77
N GLY A 9 -11.98 -6.30 4.97
CA GLY A 9 -13.16 -6.58 5.81
C GLY A 9 -13.92 -5.32 6.19
N LEU A 10 -13.22 -4.26 6.61
CA LEU A 10 -13.82 -2.99 7.02
C LEU A 10 -14.53 -2.28 5.86
N THR A 11 -13.92 -2.25 4.67
CA THR A 11 -14.53 -1.63 3.47
C THR A 11 -15.74 -2.40 2.98
N VAL A 12 -15.73 -3.75 3.06
CA VAL A 12 -16.91 -4.56 2.76
C VAL A 12 -18.03 -4.30 3.76
N ALA A 13 -17.72 -4.28 5.06
CA ALA A 13 -18.70 -3.98 6.11
C ALA A 13 -19.32 -2.58 5.92
N GLU A 14 -18.51 -1.58 5.58
CA GLU A 14 -18.96 -0.23 5.30
C GLU A 14 -19.80 -0.15 4.00
N ALA A 15 -19.44 -0.88 2.95
CA ALA A 15 -20.27 -0.95 1.74
C ALA A 15 -21.65 -1.56 2.03
N VAL A 16 -21.70 -2.66 2.80
CA VAL A 16 -22.96 -3.25 3.26
C VAL A 16 -23.75 -2.26 4.11
N PHE A 17 -23.09 -1.57 5.04
CA PHE A 17 -23.71 -0.49 5.82
C PHE A 17 -24.32 0.59 4.93
N ALA A 18 -23.54 1.10 3.97
CA ALA A 18 -23.94 2.19 3.09
C ALA A 18 -25.17 1.84 2.24
N PHE A 19 -25.28 0.60 1.74
CA PHE A 19 -26.40 0.19 0.88
C PHE A 19 -27.59 -0.41 1.62
N SER A 20 -27.37 -1.13 2.72
CA SER A 20 -28.43 -1.89 3.39
C SER A 20 -28.97 -1.22 4.64
N PHE A 21 -28.17 -0.38 5.31
CA PHE A 21 -28.51 0.14 6.65
C PHE A 21 -28.51 1.66 6.75
N ALA A 22 -27.81 2.38 5.86
CA ALA A 22 -27.71 3.83 5.91
C ALA A 22 -29.03 4.51 5.53
N ASN A 23 -29.87 4.70 6.55
CA ASN A 23 -31.01 5.61 6.55
C ASN A 23 -30.62 6.93 7.24
N GLU A 24 -31.44 7.96 7.07
CA GLU A 24 -31.15 9.31 7.58
C GLU A 24 -30.97 9.35 9.10
N GLU A 25 -31.82 8.66 9.85
CA GLU A 25 -31.77 8.59 11.31
C GLU A 25 -30.44 8.00 11.82
N LEU A 26 -30.02 6.86 11.26
CA LEU A 26 -28.79 6.17 11.64
C LEU A 26 -27.55 6.99 11.23
N LEU A 27 -27.62 7.68 10.08
CA LEU A 27 -26.54 8.55 9.63
C LEU A 27 -26.35 9.75 10.57
N LEU A 28 -27.43 10.42 10.95
CA LEU A 28 -27.40 11.63 11.77
C LEU A 28 -27.10 11.34 13.24
N HIS A 29 -27.68 10.29 13.82
CA HIS A 29 -27.56 10.03 15.26
C HIS A 29 -26.36 9.16 15.64
N ALA A 30 -25.93 8.25 14.76
CA ALA A 30 -24.85 7.31 15.06
C ALA A 30 -23.62 7.55 14.17
N TYR A 31 -23.76 7.38 12.85
CA TYR A 31 -22.61 7.37 11.94
C TYR A 31 -21.87 8.71 11.91
N ARG A 32 -22.56 9.83 12.12
CA ARG A 32 -21.98 11.17 12.24
C ARG A 32 -20.78 11.24 13.17
N TRP A 33 -20.83 10.62 14.34
CA TRP A 33 -19.72 10.59 15.30
C TRP A 33 -18.53 9.75 14.84
N LEU A 34 -18.78 8.82 13.92
CA LEU A 34 -17.78 7.88 13.39
C LEU A 34 -17.28 8.27 12.00
N SER A 35 -17.96 9.17 11.28
CA SER A 35 -17.65 9.59 9.90
C SER A 35 -16.17 9.92 9.70
N LEU A 36 -15.65 10.95 10.39
CA LEU A 36 -14.26 11.38 10.27
C LEU A 36 -13.25 10.32 10.77
N PRO A 37 -13.42 9.68 11.95
CA PRO A 37 -12.53 8.59 12.36
C PRO A 37 -12.45 7.44 11.35
N VAL A 38 -13.59 6.99 10.84
CA VAL A 38 -13.68 5.90 9.84
C VAL A 38 -12.99 6.33 8.55
N HIS A 39 -13.22 7.56 8.09
CA HIS A 39 -12.56 8.12 6.91
C HIS A 39 -11.03 8.13 7.04
N VAL A 40 -10.51 8.59 8.18
CA VAL A 40 -9.06 8.63 8.45
C VAL A 40 -8.45 7.22 8.42
N VAL A 41 -9.13 6.23 9.01
CA VAL A 41 -8.68 4.83 8.94
C VAL A 41 -8.59 4.36 7.50
N PHE A 42 -9.59 4.64 6.67
CA PHE A 42 -9.55 4.29 5.25
C PHE A 42 -8.39 4.97 4.53
N LEU A 43 -8.19 6.28 4.68
CA LEU A 43 -7.09 7.00 4.07
C LEU A 43 -5.71 6.43 4.47
N ILE A 44 -5.50 6.19 5.76
CA ILE A 44 -4.22 5.63 6.26
C ILE A 44 -3.99 4.25 5.65
N CYS A 45 -4.99 3.37 5.72
CA CYS A 45 -4.83 2.00 5.24
C CYS A 45 -4.68 1.93 3.70
N PHE A 46 -5.40 2.74 2.92
CA PHE A 46 -5.22 2.82 1.46
C PHE A 46 -3.86 3.43 1.08
N THR A 47 -3.38 4.42 1.83
CA THR A 47 -2.04 5.00 1.64
C THR A 47 -0.95 3.94 1.89
N ILE A 48 -1.01 3.25 3.03
CA ILE A 48 -0.07 2.16 3.35
C ILE A 48 -0.17 1.04 2.30
N GLY A 49 -1.38 0.69 1.87
CA GLY A 49 -1.63 -0.28 0.80
C GLY A 49 -0.96 0.11 -0.51
N SER A 50 -1.07 1.38 -0.90
CA SER A 50 -0.45 1.94 -2.10
C SER A 50 1.07 1.90 -2.04
N VAL A 51 1.66 2.34 -0.92
CA VAL A 51 3.12 2.28 -0.70
C VAL A 51 3.60 0.82 -0.74
N ALA A 52 2.90 -0.09 -0.07
CA ALA A 52 3.25 -1.51 -0.05
C ALA A 52 3.08 -2.21 -1.42
N ALA A 53 2.28 -1.65 -2.32
CA ALA A 53 2.15 -2.15 -3.69
C ALA A 53 3.30 -1.66 -4.57
N ILE A 54 3.67 -0.39 -4.45
CA ILE A 54 4.84 0.18 -5.13
C ILE A 54 6.12 -0.53 -4.71
N ASP A 55 6.27 -0.78 -3.40
CA ASP A 55 7.44 -1.47 -2.85
C ASP A 55 7.65 -2.86 -3.51
N ARG A 56 6.58 -3.65 -3.62
CA ARG A 56 6.61 -4.99 -4.23
C ARG A 56 6.93 -4.98 -5.72
N THR A 57 6.62 -3.89 -6.42
CA THR A 57 6.92 -3.77 -7.85
C THR A 57 8.38 -3.46 -8.15
N GLY A 58 9.19 -3.11 -7.14
CA GLY A 58 10.63 -2.91 -7.30
C GLY A 58 10.99 -1.79 -8.28
N PHE A 59 10.22 -0.69 -8.30
CA PHE A 59 10.40 0.47 -9.19
C PHE A 59 11.69 1.30 -8.92
N TYR A 60 12.79 0.65 -8.55
CA TYR A 60 14.07 1.28 -8.24
C TYR A 60 15.02 1.14 -9.43
N GLY A 61 14.70 1.85 -10.50
CA GLY A 61 15.50 1.88 -11.72
C GLY A 61 14.62 1.91 -12.97
N TRP A 62 14.67 3.00 -13.73
CA TRP A 62 13.85 3.16 -14.95
C TRP A 62 14.38 2.31 -16.11
N LYS A 63 14.47 0.99 -15.96
CA LYS A 63 14.73 0.07 -17.08
C LYS A 63 13.40 -0.44 -17.62
N ILE A 64 13.09 -0.09 -18.87
CA ILE A 64 11.85 -0.47 -19.59
C ILE A 64 11.64 -1.99 -19.62
N SER A 65 12.71 -2.78 -19.56
CA SER A 65 12.66 -4.26 -19.46
C SER A 65 12.08 -4.76 -18.13
N GLU A 66 12.35 -4.06 -17.03
CA GLU A 66 11.82 -4.40 -15.70
C GLU A 66 10.36 -3.98 -15.59
N LEU A 67 10.00 -2.82 -16.17
CA LEU A 67 8.60 -2.38 -16.29
C LEU A 67 7.71 -3.43 -16.97
N LYS A 68 8.20 -4.02 -18.06
CA LYS A 68 7.46 -5.06 -18.83
C LYS A 68 7.29 -6.36 -18.02
N LYS A 69 8.28 -6.72 -17.20
CA LYS A 69 8.25 -7.88 -16.29
C LYS A 69 7.29 -7.64 -15.10
N THR A 70 7.27 -6.42 -14.57
CA THR A 70 6.35 -5.99 -13.50
C THR A 70 4.90 -5.91 -13.98
N LEU A 71 4.66 -5.46 -15.22
CA LEU A 71 3.36 -5.53 -15.91
C LEU A 71 2.87 -6.97 -16.07
N SER A 72 3.77 -7.90 -16.40
CA SER A 72 3.44 -9.32 -16.58
C SER A 72 3.13 -10.07 -15.27
N ASN A 73 3.53 -9.55 -14.11
CA ASN A 73 3.48 -10.28 -12.84
C ASN A 73 2.32 -9.92 -11.89
N GLY A 74 1.45 -8.98 -12.28
CA GLY A 74 0.28 -8.57 -11.48
C GLY A 74 0.58 -7.47 -10.44
N GLY A 75 1.82 -7.01 -10.32
CA GLY A 75 2.19 -5.93 -9.40
C GLY A 75 1.59 -4.58 -9.79
N VAL A 76 1.51 -4.28 -11.09
CA VAL A 76 0.85 -3.07 -11.61
C VAL A 76 -0.65 -3.07 -11.28
N VAL A 77 -1.30 -4.23 -11.33
CA VAL A 77 -2.72 -4.36 -10.96
C VAL A 77 -2.91 -3.99 -9.49
N GLY A 78 -2.00 -4.41 -8.61
CA GLY A 78 -1.99 -3.98 -7.21
C GLY A 78 -1.92 -2.46 -7.07
N ILE A 79 -0.97 -1.80 -7.74
CA ILE A 79 -0.84 -0.32 -7.71
C ILE A 79 -2.13 0.34 -8.17
N ILE A 80 -2.72 -0.12 -9.27
CA ILE A 80 -3.96 0.45 -9.81
C ILE A 80 -5.10 0.29 -8.80
N LEU A 81 -5.28 -0.90 -8.22
CA LEU A 81 -6.36 -1.15 -7.27
C LEU A 81 -6.22 -0.31 -6.00
N TRP A 82 -5.03 -0.25 -5.41
CA TRP A 82 -4.80 0.59 -4.23
C TRP A 82 -4.95 2.09 -4.57
N GLY A 83 -4.50 2.52 -5.74
CA GLY A 83 -4.65 3.89 -6.21
C GLY A 83 -6.11 4.29 -6.45
N VAL A 84 -6.91 3.45 -7.11
CA VAL A 84 -8.34 3.70 -7.32
C VAL A 84 -9.08 3.74 -5.97
N GLY A 85 -8.77 2.81 -5.06
CA GLY A 85 -9.34 2.81 -3.71
C GLY A 85 -8.96 4.06 -2.90
N LEU A 86 -7.73 4.57 -3.06
CA LEU A 86 -7.29 5.82 -2.44
C LEU A 86 -8.05 7.03 -3.01
N ILE A 87 -8.19 7.12 -4.33
CA ILE A 87 -8.97 8.18 -4.99
C ILE A 87 -10.43 8.14 -4.52
N ALA A 88 -11.04 6.95 -4.47
CA ALA A 88 -12.40 6.78 -3.97
C ALA A 88 -12.53 7.20 -2.49
N SER A 89 -11.52 6.89 -1.68
CA SER A 89 -11.47 7.34 -0.27
C SER A 89 -11.39 8.86 -0.19
N SER A 90 -10.48 9.50 -0.93
CA SER A 90 -10.37 10.96 -0.97
C SER A 90 -11.64 11.62 -1.48
N ALA A 91 -12.37 11.00 -2.41
CA ALA A 91 -13.63 11.52 -2.91
C ALA A 91 -14.74 11.49 -1.85
N CYS A 92 -14.74 10.51 -0.94
CA CYS A 92 -15.71 10.42 0.15
C CYS A 92 -15.59 11.56 1.18
N ILE A 93 -14.48 12.30 1.23
CA ILE A 93 -14.26 13.31 2.28
C ILE A 93 -15.37 14.33 2.32
N GLN A 94 -15.93 14.71 1.16
CA GLN A 94 -17.01 15.68 1.07
C GLN A 94 -18.27 15.20 1.80
N PHE A 95 -18.57 13.90 1.72
CA PHE A 95 -19.70 13.30 2.45
C PHE A 95 -19.39 13.25 3.95
N ASP A 96 -18.21 12.76 4.32
CA ASP A 96 -17.83 12.59 5.73
C ASP A 96 -17.71 13.93 6.46
N GLU A 97 -17.24 14.98 5.79
CA GLU A 97 -17.21 16.36 6.30
C GLU A 97 -18.60 16.96 6.41
N ALA A 98 -19.47 16.80 5.39
CA ALA A 98 -20.85 17.29 5.44
C ALA A 98 -21.64 16.66 6.60
N LEU A 99 -21.30 15.42 6.96
CA LEU A 99 -21.93 14.70 8.06
C LEU A 99 -21.25 14.96 9.41
N ALA A 100 -20.07 15.56 9.47
CA ALA A 100 -19.24 15.64 10.66
C ALA A 100 -19.93 16.32 11.87
N PRO A 101 -19.63 15.91 13.13
CA PRO A 101 -20.31 16.41 14.34
C PRO A 101 -20.31 17.93 14.53
N ILE A 102 -19.32 18.61 13.95
CA ILE A 102 -19.15 20.06 14.03
C ILE A 102 -20.13 20.85 13.13
N VAL A 103 -20.75 20.19 12.13
CA VAL A 103 -21.63 20.85 11.16
C VAL A 103 -23.03 21.03 11.73
N GLY A 104 -23.40 22.24 12.16
CA GLY A 104 -24.66 22.48 12.86
C GLY A 104 -25.93 22.00 12.14
N GLU A 105 -26.01 22.20 10.82
CA GLU A 105 -27.15 21.77 10.01
C GLU A 105 -26.67 20.84 8.89
N VAL A 106 -27.07 19.58 8.95
CA VAL A 106 -26.66 18.56 7.97
C VAL A 106 -27.57 18.60 6.77
N VAL A 107 -27.01 18.89 5.61
CA VAL A 107 -27.72 18.82 4.33
C VAL A 107 -27.16 17.65 3.52
N LEU A 108 -27.84 16.50 3.61
CA LEU A 108 -27.53 15.30 2.84
C LEU A 108 -28.36 15.28 1.56
N SER A 109 -27.75 15.68 0.43
CA SER A 109 -28.43 15.53 -0.85
C SER A 109 -28.48 14.05 -1.27
N PRO A 110 -29.54 13.60 -1.96
CA PRO A 110 -29.62 12.24 -2.48
C PRO A 110 -28.44 11.87 -3.40
N GLU A 111 -27.93 12.86 -4.14
CA GLU A 111 -26.77 12.71 -5.03
C GLU A 111 -25.48 12.45 -4.24
N LEU A 112 -25.25 13.21 -3.16
CA LEU A 112 -24.07 13.04 -2.30
C LEU A 112 -24.11 11.67 -1.59
N LEU A 113 -25.28 11.23 -1.14
CA LEU A 113 -25.47 9.91 -0.55
C LEU A 113 -25.22 8.78 -1.56
N LEU A 114 -25.74 8.91 -2.78
CA LEU A 114 -25.50 7.94 -3.84
C LEU A 114 -24.01 7.87 -4.22
N PHE A 115 -23.35 9.02 -4.31
CA PHE A 115 -21.93 9.12 -4.60
C PHE A 115 -21.09 8.41 -3.53
N TRP A 116 -21.34 8.70 -2.25
CA TRP A 116 -20.68 8.04 -1.13
C TRP A 116 -20.87 6.52 -1.18
N ARG A 117 -22.09 6.03 -1.42
CA ARG A 117 -22.38 4.59 -1.59
C ARG A 117 -21.55 3.95 -2.68
N ILE A 118 -21.49 4.57 -3.87
CA ILE A 118 -20.68 4.07 -4.99
C ILE A 118 -19.21 4.02 -4.61
N CYS A 119 -18.68 5.06 -3.98
CA CYS A 119 -17.29 5.09 -3.51
C CYS A 119 -17.00 4.03 -2.44
N SER A 120 -17.94 3.73 -1.54
CA SER A 120 -17.83 2.63 -0.57
C SER A 120 -17.75 1.27 -1.26
N ALA A 121 -18.59 1.02 -2.28
CA ALA A 121 -18.50 -0.21 -3.07
C ALA A 121 -17.17 -0.31 -3.83
N VAL A 122 -16.70 0.78 -4.44
CA VAL A 122 -15.41 0.82 -5.14
C VAL A 122 -14.26 0.50 -4.19
N ARG A 123 -14.25 1.10 -2.99
CA ARG A 123 -13.26 0.80 -1.95
C ARG A 123 -13.27 -0.68 -1.56
N ALA A 124 -14.45 -1.26 -1.34
CA ALA A 124 -14.61 -2.67 -1.00
C ALA A 124 -14.06 -3.61 -2.07
N VAL A 125 -14.40 -3.37 -3.34
CA VAL A 125 -13.90 -4.16 -4.48
C VAL A 125 -12.39 -4.01 -4.60
N CYS A 126 -11.87 -2.78 -4.57
CA CYS A 126 -10.45 -2.51 -4.71
C CYS A 126 -9.62 -3.14 -3.58
N ALA A 127 -10.01 -2.92 -2.32
CA ALA A 127 -9.30 -3.47 -1.17
C ALA A 127 -9.34 -4.99 -1.15
N SER A 128 -10.49 -5.60 -1.48
CA SER A 128 -10.65 -7.06 -1.49
C SER A 128 -9.87 -7.71 -2.64
N ALA A 129 -9.95 -7.15 -3.85
CA ALA A 129 -9.19 -7.65 -4.99
C ALA A 129 -7.68 -7.47 -4.77
N ALA A 130 -7.25 -6.32 -4.25
CA ALA A 130 -5.84 -6.06 -3.99
C ALA A 130 -5.30 -6.97 -2.88
N TRP A 131 -6.07 -7.17 -1.79
CA TRP A 131 -5.72 -8.11 -0.75
C TRP A 131 -5.66 -9.55 -1.26
N LEU A 132 -6.62 -9.99 -2.08
CA LEU A 132 -6.63 -11.33 -2.66
C LEU A 132 -5.42 -11.55 -3.58
N LEU A 133 -5.07 -10.58 -4.42
CA LEU A 133 -3.86 -10.64 -5.25
C LEU A 133 -2.60 -10.79 -4.41
N LEU A 134 -2.53 -10.10 -3.27
CA LEU A 134 -1.41 -10.23 -2.33
C LEU A 134 -1.40 -11.58 -1.61
N ALA A 135 -2.57 -12.11 -1.24
CA ALA A 135 -2.69 -13.39 -0.57
C ALA A 135 -2.32 -14.56 -1.49
N LEU A 136 -2.66 -14.47 -2.78
CA LEU A 136 -2.34 -15.49 -3.79
C LEU A 136 -0.87 -15.47 -4.23
N LYS A 137 -0.15 -14.35 -4.03
CA LYS A 137 1.30 -14.22 -4.31
C LYS A 137 2.02 -13.51 -3.15
N PRO A 138 2.28 -14.21 -2.03
CA PRO A 138 2.87 -13.61 -0.84
C PRO A 138 4.36 -13.22 -1.00
N ASP A 139 5.13 -13.94 -1.83
CA ASP A 139 6.58 -13.76 -1.97
C ASP A 139 6.95 -12.82 -3.13
N CYS A 140 7.10 -11.54 -2.84
CA CYS A 140 7.78 -10.55 -3.68
C CYS A 140 8.42 -9.47 -2.80
N ASN A 141 9.27 -9.83 -1.82
CA ASN A 141 10.02 -8.85 -1.02
C ASN A 141 11.28 -8.38 -1.77
N VAL A 142 11.06 -7.90 -3.00
CA VAL A 142 12.12 -7.55 -3.95
C VAL A 142 13.02 -6.46 -3.40
N LEU A 143 12.46 -5.47 -2.67
CA LEU A 143 13.26 -4.41 -2.06
C LEU A 143 14.20 -4.95 -0.96
N GLY A 144 13.71 -5.81 -0.07
CA GLY A 144 14.53 -6.40 0.99
C GLY A 144 15.68 -7.23 0.43
N ASP A 145 15.41 -8.01 -0.62
CA ASP A 145 16.43 -8.78 -1.32
C ASP A 145 17.43 -7.88 -2.06
N THR A 146 16.96 -6.75 -2.61
CA THR A 146 17.81 -5.78 -3.31
C THR A 146 18.73 -5.05 -2.34
N ILE A 147 18.19 -4.53 -1.23
CA ILE A 147 18.98 -3.88 -0.16
C ILE A 147 20.02 -4.85 0.39
N LYS A 148 19.64 -6.11 0.63
CA LYS A 148 20.56 -7.13 1.13
C LYS A 148 21.69 -7.40 0.13
N ARG A 149 21.37 -7.49 -1.17
CA ARG A 149 22.40 -7.65 -2.21
C ARG A 149 23.32 -6.44 -2.30
N THR A 150 22.76 -5.23 -2.37
CA THR A 150 23.56 -4.00 -2.44
C THR A 150 24.47 -3.84 -1.23
N ALA A 151 24.00 -4.14 -0.02
CA ALA A 151 24.83 -4.10 1.18
C ALA A 151 25.97 -5.15 1.15
N VAL A 152 25.70 -6.35 0.63
CA VAL A 152 26.72 -7.39 0.46
C VAL A 152 27.74 -6.98 -0.61
N ASP A 153 27.29 -6.42 -1.73
CA ASP A 153 28.15 -5.94 -2.81
C ASP A 153 29.06 -4.80 -2.33
N GLU A 154 28.54 -3.84 -1.57
CA GLU A 154 29.35 -2.77 -0.95
C GLU A 154 30.36 -3.31 0.06
N MET A 155 29.98 -4.30 0.88
CA MET A 155 30.92 -4.95 1.80
C MET A 155 32.04 -5.69 1.06
N ILE A 156 31.71 -6.40 -0.02
CA ILE A 156 32.71 -7.09 -0.85
C ILE A 156 33.64 -6.08 -1.51
N GLN A 157 33.09 -5.01 -2.09
CA GLN A 157 33.87 -3.96 -2.73
C GLN A 157 34.85 -3.33 -1.73
N ARG A 158 34.37 -2.98 -0.53
CA ARG A 158 35.23 -2.44 0.53
C ARG A 158 36.34 -3.41 0.94
N ASN A 159 36.06 -4.72 1.00
CA ASN A 159 37.07 -5.72 1.30
C ASN A 159 38.11 -5.83 0.17
N VAL A 160 37.69 -5.68 -1.08
CA VAL A 160 38.60 -5.65 -2.25
C VAL A 160 39.47 -4.41 -2.22
N ASP A 161 38.91 -3.23 -1.94
CA ASP A 161 39.67 -1.97 -1.84
C ASP A 161 40.76 -2.05 -0.76
N VAL A 162 40.42 -2.59 0.43
CA VAL A 162 41.39 -2.84 1.52
C VAL A 162 42.49 -3.81 1.08
N LEU A 163 42.16 -4.80 0.26
CA LEU A 163 43.13 -5.77 -0.23
C LEU A 163 44.13 -5.15 -1.22
N GLU A 164 43.70 -4.15 -2.01
CA GLU A 164 44.57 -3.44 -2.94
C GLU A 164 45.64 -2.60 -2.22
N GLU A 165 45.29 -2.03 -1.06
CA GLU A 165 46.21 -1.24 -0.21
C GLU A 165 47.24 -2.10 0.54
N VAL A 166 47.02 -3.42 0.64
CA VAL A 166 47.90 -4.34 1.37
C VAL A 166 49.14 -4.70 0.51
N PRO A 167 50.35 -4.70 1.09
CA PRO A 167 51.57 -5.16 0.42
C PRO A 167 51.41 -6.58 -0.15
N SER A 168 51.98 -6.83 -1.33
CA SER A 168 51.80 -8.07 -2.11
C SER A 168 52.12 -9.36 -1.32
N GLU A 169 53.05 -9.28 -0.37
CA GLU A 169 53.48 -10.37 0.51
C GLU A 169 52.37 -10.85 1.46
N PHE A 170 51.47 -9.94 1.89
CA PHE A 170 50.40 -10.24 2.84
C PHE A 170 49.03 -10.41 2.18
N ARG A 171 48.87 -10.07 0.88
CA ARG A 171 47.58 -10.11 0.17
C ARG A 171 46.87 -11.47 0.26
N LYS A 172 47.58 -12.58 0.07
CA LYS A 172 46.98 -13.92 0.17
C LYS A 172 46.44 -14.24 1.56
N GLN A 173 47.10 -13.73 2.60
CA GLN A 173 46.72 -13.98 3.99
C GLN A 173 45.50 -13.13 4.38
N VAL A 174 45.48 -11.86 3.95
CA VAL A 174 44.36 -10.94 4.17
C VAL A 174 43.13 -11.34 3.36
N ALA A 175 43.28 -11.76 2.10
CA ALA A 175 42.17 -12.26 1.29
C ALA A 175 41.45 -13.45 1.94
N LYS A 176 42.23 -14.37 2.53
CA LYS A 176 41.71 -15.53 3.25
C LYS A 176 40.96 -15.12 4.52
N MET A 177 41.40 -14.07 5.23
CA MET A 177 40.68 -13.53 6.39
C MET A 177 39.37 -12.82 5.99
N LEU A 178 39.38 -12.10 4.88
CA LEU A 178 38.22 -11.38 4.36
C LEU A 178 37.23 -12.28 3.58
N SER A 179 37.51 -13.58 3.48
CA SER A 179 36.70 -14.56 2.75
C SER A 179 36.42 -14.18 1.28
N ILE A 180 37.33 -13.44 0.66
CA ILE A 180 37.23 -13.09 -0.76
C ILE A 180 37.69 -14.31 -1.58
N PRO A 181 36.87 -14.81 -2.52
CA PRO A 181 37.33 -15.86 -3.44
C PRO A 181 38.47 -15.32 -4.31
N TYR A 182 39.64 -15.96 -4.21
CA TYR A 182 40.86 -15.61 -4.94
C TYR A 182 41.11 -16.59 -6.08
#